data_AF-A0A553I3D1-F1
#
_entry.id   AF-A0A553I3D1-F1
#
_cell.length_a   1.000
_cell.length_b   1.000
_cell.length_c   1.000
_cell.angle_alpha   90.00
_cell.angle_beta   90.00
_cell.angle_gamma   90.00
#
_symmetry.space_group_name_H-M   'P 1'
#
loop_
_entity.id
_entity.type
_entity.pdbx_description
1 polymer ?
#
loop_
_entity_poly.entity_id
_entity_poly.type
_entity_poly.pdbx_seq_one_letter_code
_entity_poly.pdbx_strand_id
1 'polypeptide(L)'
;MLSLLIGQLGLLLCCLLSPTDATVVPGRAFDRFISIWLENQDFDKVVVDSAFADLKRFGILQTRYYAQTHPSQPNYLAAVGGDYWGLDHDEVVRIPSNVSTIVDLLERKDISWGGYFEGMPGPGYMAEASVGRPENQSPNGTWDYVRKHNPFVSYDSINFNGRRLLNLLSLDDFQSDFAAGVVPQFVMISPDMLNDGHNTTLDYATNWVREFLKPLLTDGAFAEKTLVQLTYDETEDYTKPNRIASLLMGNAVPKKLLGTTDDTFYTHFSILSTMENNWGLPNLGRFDVGANVFQFVADATGYPNTDPPNVANINNSISYPGPLNRNHPTKLMTFPPPNLKLTGAGGEPVLEAIAQTWKSEAKSDTPYDGSGRVYDGDDLPVYKGQGLFTALIRTHHITSRKKLQRVRKAASQHALPFVLIRSGGSPGIMYAEGAEADVNAWVSFVRGLRYKDFQCPRKPAANMVLVPSQAIQGSFEEVTSVTEFGHRMEQRGLASWWKSAMGYSSST
;
A
#
# COMPACT_ATOMS: atom_id res chain seq x y z
N MET A 1 -74.14 -15.50 24.04
CA MET A 1 -72.86 -15.58 24.74
C MET A 1 -71.76 -15.72 23.70
N LEU A 2 -70.86 -14.74 23.74
CA LEU A 2 -69.50 -14.63 23.18
C LEU A 2 -69.18 -15.02 21.72
N SER A 3 -68.82 -13.95 21.02
CA SER A 3 -68.18 -13.73 19.73
C SER A 3 -66.82 -14.39 19.48
N LEU A 4 -66.59 -14.71 18.20
CA LEU A 4 -65.39 -14.55 17.37
C LEU A 4 -63.99 -14.92 17.92
N LEU A 5 -63.37 -15.91 17.27
CA LEU A 5 -61.92 -16.02 17.09
C LEU A 5 -61.63 -16.08 15.58
N ILE A 6 -61.22 -14.93 15.03
CA ILE A 6 -60.52 -14.74 13.75
C ILE A 6 -59.14 -14.23 14.22
N GLY A 7 -57.98 -14.81 13.92
CA GLY A 7 -57.48 -15.30 12.65
C GLY A 7 -56.26 -14.44 12.30
N GLN A 8 -55.05 -14.99 12.38
CA GLN A 8 -53.84 -14.45 11.74
C GLN A 8 -52.82 -15.59 11.60
N LEU A 9 -52.85 -16.28 10.46
CA LEU A 9 -51.71 -17.05 9.98
C LEU A 9 -50.73 -16.05 9.37
N GLY A 10 -49.67 -15.71 10.10
CA GLY A 10 -48.50 -15.05 9.53
C GLY A 10 -47.67 -16.09 8.77
N LEU A 11 -47.65 -15.99 7.45
CA LEU A 11 -46.70 -16.74 6.61
C LEU A 11 -45.30 -16.20 6.90
N LEU A 12 -44.50 -16.92 7.71
CA LEU A 12 -43.06 -16.71 7.79
C LEU A 12 -42.45 -17.24 6.49
N LEU A 13 -42.23 -16.35 5.52
CA LEU A 13 -41.39 -16.62 4.38
C LEU A 13 -39.93 -16.60 4.89
N CYS A 14 -39.46 -17.73 5.39
CA CYS A 14 -38.02 -17.96 5.54
C CYS A 14 -37.42 -17.98 4.14
N CYS A 15 -36.84 -16.86 3.71
CA CYS A 15 -35.90 -16.86 2.60
C CYS A 15 -34.72 -17.72 3.01
N LEU A 16 -34.75 -19.01 2.64
CA LEU A 16 -33.57 -19.84 2.55
C LEU A 16 -32.69 -19.26 1.44
N LEU A 17 -31.92 -18.23 1.78
CA LEU A 17 -30.73 -17.88 1.01
C LEU A 17 -29.80 -19.09 1.14
N SER A 18 -29.78 -19.94 0.11
CA SER A 18 -28.71 -20.91 -0.03
C SER A 18 -27.41 -20.09 -0.10
N PRO A 19 -26.40 -20.34 0.75
CA PRO A 19 -25.12 -19.69 0.57
C PRO A 19 -24.62 -20.11 -0.81
N THR A 20 -24.64 -19.18 -1.77
CA THR A 20 -23.79 -19.34 -2.94
C THR A 20 -22.39 -19.27 -2.40
N ASP A 21 -21.70 -20.40 -2.30
CA ASP A 21 -20.27 -20.43 -2.01
C ASP A 21 -19.62 -19.43 -2.97
N ALA A 22 -19.20 -18.29 -2.42
CA ALA A 22 -18.54 -17.28 -3.23
C ALA A 22 -17.27 -17.95 -3.77
N THR A 23 -17.23 -18.15 -5.08
CA THR A 23 -16.11 -18.84 -5.72
C THR A 23 -14.82 -18.08 -5.41
N VAL A 24 -13.88 -18.75 -4.74
CA VAL A 24 -12.57 -18.17 -4.42
C VAL A 24 -11.91 -17.65 -5.70
N VAL A 25 -11.49 -16.38 -5.68
CA VAL A 25 -10.76 -15.74 -6.78
C VAL A 25 -9.26 -16.08 -6.65
N PRO A 26 -8.68 -16.93 -7.51
CA PRO A 26 -7.30 -17.34 -7.36
C PRO A 26 -6.34 -16.16 -7.50
N GLY A 27 -5.33 -16.11 -6.64
CA GLY A 27 -4.23 -15.15 -6.76
C GLY A 27 -2.98 -15.79 -7.35
N ARG A 28 -2.02 -14.93 -7.72
CA ARG A 28 -0.76 -15.37 -8.37
C ARG A 28 0.14 -16.15 -7.40
N ALA A 29 0.23 -15.72 -6.14
CA ALA A 29 1.00 -16.40 -5.09
C ALA A 29 0.07 -17.11 -4.09
N PHE A 30 -0.91 -16.40 -3.53
CA PHE A 30 -1.88 -16.91 -2.56
C PHE A 30 -3.32 -16.58 -2.98
N ASP A 31 -4.28 -17.33 -2.48
CA ASP A 31 -5.71 -17.16 -2.74
C ASP A 31 -6.43 -16.50 -1.56
N ARG A 32 -5.86 -16.55 -0.36
CA ARG A 32 -6.36 -15.87 0.84
C ARG A 32 -5.21 -15.22 1.61
N PHE A 33 -5.49 -14.06 2.19
CA PHE A 33 -4.59 -13.30 3.05
C PHE A 33 -5.28 -12.94 4.37
N ILE A 34 -4.65 -13.30 5.49
CA ILE A 34 -5.11 -13.00 6.84
C ILE A 34 -4.00 -12.21 7.53
N SER A 35 -4.24 -10.97 7.94
CA SER A 35 -3.30 -10.14 8.70
C SER A 35 -3.77 -9.98 10.13
N ILE A 36 -2.96 -10.38 11.10
CA ILE A 36 -3.22 -10.26 12.54
C ILE A 36 -2.25 -9.22 13.11
N TRP A 37 -2.79 -8.22 13.80
CA TRP A 37 -2.03 -7.10 14.35
C TRP A 37 -2.05 -7.15 15.88
N LEU A 38 -0.86 -7.11 16.48
CA LEU A 38 -0.67 -6.95 17.93
C LEU A 38 -0.25 -5.51 18.25
N GLU A 39 -0.33 -5.15 19.53
CA GLU A 39 0.00 -3.81 20.01
C GLU A 39 1.44 -3.69 20.53
N ASN A 40 1.90 -2.45 20.46
CA ASN A 40 3.22 -2.01 20.10
C ASN A 40 4.38 -2.69 20.84
N GLN A 41 5.34 -3.18 20.05
CA GLN A 41 6.55 -3.82 20.55
C GLN A 41 7.74 -3.62 19.62
N ASP A 42 8.92 -3.42 20.22
CA ASP A 42 10.17 -3.25 19.48
C ASP A 42 10.60 -4.58 18.83
N PHE A 43 11.02 -4.54 17.56
CA PHE A 43 11.50 -5.72 16.82
C PHE A 43 12.47 -6.58 17.65
N ASP A 44 13.46 -5.96 18.28
CA ASP A 44 14.52 -6.66 19.02
C ASP A 44 14.00 -7.41 20.26
N LYS A 45 12.89 -6.97 20.85
CA LYS A 45 12.21 -7.66 21.96
C LYS A 45 11.39 -8.83 21.44
N VAL A 46 10.60 -8.61 20.39
CA VAL A 46 9.71 -9.64 19.82
C VAL A 46 10.50 -10.84 19.30
N VAL A 47 11.59 -10.62 18.58
CA VAL A 47 12.29 -11.73 17.92
C VAL A 47 13.00 -12.68 18.88
N VAL A 48 13.22 -12.28 20.13
CA VAL A 48 13.82 -13.10 21.19
C VAL A 48 12.78 -13.67 22.16
N ASP A 49 11.52 -13.24 22.09
CA ASP A 49 10.43 -13.87 22.84
C ASP A 49 10.30 -15.36 22.43
N SER A 50 10.03 -16.20 23.43
CA SER A 50 10.00 -17.65 23.26
C SER A 50 8.84 -18.17 22.39
N ALA A 51 7.66 -17.56 22.50
CA ALA A 51 6.49 -17.95 21.73
C ALA A 51 6.64 -17.51 20.26
N PHE A 52 7.11 -16.29 20.04
CA PHE A 52 7.44 -15.81 18.69
C PHE A 52 8.61 -16.59 18.08
N ALA A 53 9.61 -16.96 18.87
CA ALA A 53 10.74 -17.78 18.41
C ALA A 53 10.32 -19.14 17.86
N ASP A 54 9.30 -19.77 18.45
CA ASP A 54 8.73 -21.01 17.92
C ASP A 54 7.98 -20.76 16.59
N LEU A 55 7.16 -19.70 16.53
CA LEU A 55 6.39 -19.33 15.33
C LEU A 55 7.29 -19.07 14.12
N LYS A 56 8.47 -18.46 14.30
CA LYS A 56 9.42 -18.18 13.20
C LYS A 56 9.78 -19.41 12.38
N ARG A 57 9.76 -20.61 12.97
CA ARG A 57 10.06 -21.88 12.28
C ARG A 57 9.06 -22.20 11.16
N PHE A 58 7.87 -21.61 11.20
CA PHE A 58 6.77 -21.86 10.27
C PHE A 58 6.62 -20.76 9.20
N GLY A 59 7.57 -19.82 9.12
CA GLY A 59 7.39 -18.65 8.26
C GLY A 59 8.66 -17.95 7.82
N ILE A 60 8.46 -16.78 7.22
CA ILE A 60 9.50 -15.85 6.76
C ILE A 60 9.46 -14.63 7.67
N LEU A 61 10.52 -14.43 8.46
CA LEU A 61 10.64 -13.22 9.30
C LEU A 61 11.06 -12.03 8.42
N GLN A 62 10.22 -11.00 8.35
CA GLN A 62 10.54 -9.75 7.69
C GLN A 62 11.36 -8.87 8.64
N THR A 63 12.64 -8.68 8.35
CA THR A 63 13.58 -8.02 9.26
C THR A 63 13.59 -6.50 9.11
N ARG A 64 13.12 -5.97 7.98
CA ARG A 64 13.09 -4.54 7.65
C ARG A 64 11.67 -4.05 7.42
N TYR A 65 10.76 -4.40 8.33
CA TYR A 65 9.38 -3.91 8.35
C TYR A 65 9.26 -2.71 9.30
N TYR A 66 8.78 -1.58 8.78
CA TYR A 66 8.65 -0.33 9.52
C TYR A 66 7.19 0.13 9.53
N ALA A 67 6.66 0.42 10.71
CA ALA A 67 5.36 1.09 10.81
C ALA A 67 5.46 2.53 10.27
N GLN A 68 4.31 3.18 10.08
CA GLN A 68 4.22 4.48 9.41
C GLN A 68 4.55 5.61 10.37
N THR A 69 4.03 5.54 11.59
CA THR A 69 4.11 6.63 12.55
C THR A 69 3.69 6.17 13.95
N HIS A 70 3.64 7.11 14.88
CA HIS A 70 2.91 7.01 16.14
C HIS A 70 1.72 7.97 16.19
N PRO A 71 0.62 7.65 16.90
CA PRO A 71 0.34 6.42 17.69
C PRO A 71 -0.31 5.30 16.82
N SER A 72 -0.96 4.31 17.43
CA SER A 72 -1.54 3.12 16.77
C SER A 72 -2.47 3.42 15.59
N GLN A 73 -3.51 4.25 15.78
CA GLN A 73 -4.58 4.44 14.78
C GLN A 73 -4.11 4.79 13.36
N PRO A 74 -3.17 5.73 13.13
CA PRO A 74 -2.68 6.04 11.79
C PRO A 74 -2.08 4.82 11.06
N ASN A 75 -1.47 3.86 11.77
CA ASN A 75 -0.92 2.65 11.16
C ASN A 75 -2.01 1.73 10.57
N TYR A 76 -3.11 1.56 11.30
CA TYR A 76 -4.30 0.85 10.80
C TYR A 76 -4.90 1.54 9.58
N LEU A 77 -5.05 2.87 9.62
CA LEU A 77 -5.55 3.65 8.49
C LEU A 77 -4.66 3.51 7.24
N ALA A 78 -3.34 3.61 7.43
CA ALA A 78 -2.35 3.47 6.38
C ALA A 78 -2.46 2.13 5.64
N ALA A 79 -2.68 1.02 6.37
CA ALA A 79 -2.75 -0.33 5.82
C ALA A 79 -3.91 -0.55 4.85
N VAL A 80 -5.03 0.19 4.98
CA VAL A 80 -6.20 0.04 4.10
C VAL A 80 -6.41 1.24 3.16
N GLY A 81 -5.86 2.40 3.52
CA GLY A 81 -6.07 3.67 2.83
C GLY A 81 -4.91 4.16 1.99
N GLY A 82 -3.69 3.64 2.19
CA GLY A 82 -2.51 4.10 1.46
C GLY A 82 -2.03 5.51 1.86
N ASP A 83 -2.54 6.04 2.96
CA ASP A 83 -2.14 7.28 3.65
C ASP A 83 -2.77 7.24 5.06
N TYR A 84 -2.20 7.95 6.03
CA TYR A 84 -2.77 8.19 7.36
C TYR A 84 -3.19 9.66 7.59
N TRP A 85 -3.07 10.50 6.56
CA TRP A 85 -3.51 11.90 6.47
C TRP A 85 -2.96 12.79 7.60
N GLY A 86 -1.74 12.47 8.02
CA GLY A 86 -1.05 13.15 9.11
C GLY A 86 -1.66 12.91 10.49
N LEU A 87 -2.59 11.96 10.65
CA LEU A 87 -3.16 11.64 11.97
C LEU A 87 -2.04 11.41 13.00
N ASP A 88 -2.12 12.12 14.11
CA ASP A 88 -1.11 12.16 15.19
C ASP A 88 -1.71 11.82 16.56
N HIS A 89 -2.88 11.18 16.57
CA HIS A 89 -3.62 10.85 17.78
C HIS A 89 -4.57 9.65 17.58
N ASP A 90 -5.07 9.13 18.69
CA ASP A 90 -5.98 7.97 18.74
C ASP A 90 -7.47 8.33 18.92
N GLU A 91 -7.85 9.61 18.91
CA GLU A 91 -9.27 10.00 18.96
C GLU A 91 -10.06 9.52 17.73
N VAL A 92 -11.38 9.46 17.87
CA VAL A 92 -12.30 9.12 16.78
C VAL A 92 -12.18 10.11 15.62
N VAL A 93 -11.82 9.59 14.45
CA VAL A 93 -11.83 10.34 13.19
C VAL A 93 -12.79 9.73 12.16
N ARG A 94 -13.18 10.57 11.20
CA ARG A 94 -13.97 10.18 10.02
C ARG A 94 -13.27 10.63 8.76
N ILE A 95 -13.17 9.71 7.81
CA ILE A 95 -12.56 9.91 6.51
C ILE A 95 -13.68 9.97 5.46
N PRO A 96 -13.78 11.04 4.66
CA PRO A 96 -14.87 11.25 3.73
C PRO A 96 -15.08 10.13 2.70
N SER A 97 -16.32 9.91 2.25
CA SER A 97 -16.68 8.79 1.34
C SER A 97 -15.98 8.80 -0.02
N ASN A 98 -15.43 9.94 -0.45
CA ASN A 98 -14.65 10.03 -1.69
C ASN A 98 -13.20 9.54 -1.54
N VAL A 99 -12.76 9.21 -0.32
CA VAL A 99 -11.46 8.58 -0.06
C VAL A 99 -11.65 7.07 -0.06
N SER A 100 -11.27 6.44 -1.16
CA SER A 100 -11.34 4.97 -1.34
C SER A 100 -10.33 4.20 -0.48
N THR A 101 -10.58 2.91 -0.31
CA THR A 101 -9.73 1.96 0.43
C THR A 101 -9.48 0.70 -0.39
N ILE A 102 -8.67 -0.22 0.14
CA ILE A 102 -8.50 -1.56 -0.43
C ILE A 102 -9.83 -2.27 -0.74
N VAL A 103 -10.88 -2.01 0.02
CA VAL A 103 -12.23 -2.59 -0.21
C VAL A 103 -12.74 -2.27 -1.61
N ASP A 104 -12.51 -1.04 -2.09
CA ASP A 104 -12.92 -0.64 -3.44
C ASP A 104 -12.15 -1.41 -4.53
N LEU A 105 -10.89 -1.78 -4.25
CA LEU A 105 -10.05 -2.57 -5.16
C LEU A 105 -10.48 -4.05 -5.16
N LEU A 106 -10.76 -4.62 -3.99
CA LEU A 106 -11.17 -6.02 -3.82
C LEU A 106 -12.54 -6.28 -4.46
N GLU A 107 -13.52 -5.41 -4.20
CA GLU A 107 -14.87 -5.52 -4.77
C GLU A 107 -14.86 -5.37 -6.30
N ARG A 108 -13.85 -4.72 -6.90
CA ARG A 108 -13.72 -4.65 -8.36
C ARG A 108 -13.51 -6.02 -9.00
N LYS A 109 -12.96 -7.00 -8.27
CA LYS A 109 -12.72 -8.36 -8.73
C LYS A 109 -13.49 -9.42 -7.94
N ASP A 110 -14.53 -9.01 -7.22
CA ASP A 110 -15.35 -9.90 -6.39
C ASP A 110 -14.54 -10.71 -5.35
N ILE A 111 -13.41 -10.16 -4.88
CA ILE A 111 -12.60 -10.77 -3.82
C ILE A 111 -13.28 -10.49 -2.49
N SER A 112 -13.66 -11.54 -1.76
CA SER A 112 -14.33 -11.39 -0.47
C SER A 112 -13.39 -10.81 0.59
N TRP A 113 -13.94 -9.97 1.47
CA TRP A 113 -13.16 -9.31 2.51
C TRP A 113 -13.95 -9.21 3.83
N GLY A 114 -13.23 -9.15 4.95
CA GLY A 114 -13.80 -8.93 6.27
C GLY A 114 -12.77 -8.42 7.28
N GLY A 115 -13.25 -7.73 8.31
CA GLY A 115 -12.46 -7.38 9.48
C GLY A 115 -13.01 -8.08 10.71
N TYR A 116 -12.18 -8.78 11.47
CA TYR A 116 -12.59 -9.47 12.70
C TYR A 116 -11.88 -8.87 13.91
N PHE A 117 -12.64 -8.31 14.84
CA PHE A 117 -12.10 -7.57 15.97
C PHE A 117 -12.61 -8.19 17.27
N GLU A 118 -11.69 -8.62 18.13
CA GLU A 118 -12.05 -9.23 19.40
C GLU A 118 -12.75 -8.21 20.32
N GLY A 119 -13.66 -8.70 21.16
CA GLY A 119 -14.44 -7.85 22.06
C GLY A 119 -15.48 -6.96 21.37
N MET A 120 -15.57 -6.96 20.03
CA MET A 120 -16.55 -6.16 19.31
C MET A 120 -17.97 -6.69 19.59
N PRO A 121 -18.94 -5.84 20.00
CA PRO A 121 -20.24 -6.32 20.48
C PRO A 121 -21.15 -6.96 19.41
N GLY A 122 -20.90 -6.67 18.14
CA GLY A 122 -21.64 -7.26 17.03
C GLY A 122 -21.30 -6.61 15.69
N PRO A 123 -21.85 -7.15 14.58
CA PRO A 123 -21.52 -6.71 13.24
C PRO A 123 -21.72 -5.21 13.03
N GLY A 124 -20.70 -4.54 12.49
CA GLY A 124 -20.77 -3.12 12.15
C GLY A 124 -20.77 -2.16 13.35
N TYR A 125 -20.27 -2.58 14.52
CA TYR A 125 -20.18 -1.71 15.69
C TYR A 125 -19.29 -0.49 15.43
N MET A 126 -19.86 0.71 15.61
CA MET A 126 -19.19 1.98 15.27
C MET A 126 -18.79 2.84 16.49
N ALA A 127 -19.16 2.45 17.71
CA ALA A 127 -18.81 3.24 18.88
C ALA A 127 -17.31 3.17 19.16
N GLU A 128 -16.83 4.12 19.96
CA GLU A 128 -15.40 4.31 20.22
C GLU A 128 -14.76 3.08 20.88
N ALA A 129 -15.48 2.39 21.76
CA ALA A 129 -14.98 1.23 22.47
C ALA A 129 -16.12 0.44 23.13
N SER A 130 -15.83 -0.80 23.53
CA SER A 130 -16.72 -1.60 24.39
C SER A 130 -15.94 -2.36 25.46
N VAL A 131 -16.53 -2.45 26.64
CA VAL A 131 -16.11 -3.42 27.65
C VAL A 131 -16.68 -4.77 27.22
N GLY A 132 -15.84 -5.79 27.14
CA GLY A 132 -16.21 -7.13 26.72
C GLY A 132 -17.06 -7.84 27.76
N ARG A 133 -17.27 -9.13 27.55
CA ARG A 133 -18.01 -9.98 28.51
C ARG A 133 -17.23 -10.06 29.84
N PRO A 134 -17.89 -10.28 30.99
CA PRO A 134 -17.24 -10.30 32.31
C PRO A 134 -15.98 -11.18 32.41
N GLU A 135 -15.93 -12.27 31.65
CA GLU A 135 -14.81 -13.19 31.55
C GLU A 135 -13.55 -12.63 30.85
N ASN A 136 -13.69 -11.58 30.04
CA ASN A 136 -12.62 -10.93 29.29
C ASN A 136 -12.30 -9.53 29.81
N GLN A 137 -12.95 -9.09 30.90
CA GLN A 137 -12.71 -7.75 31.43
C GLN A 137 -11.27 -7.61 31.89
N SER A 138 -10.60 -6.59 31.35
CA SER A 138 -9.35 -6.11 31.93
C SER A 138 -9.50 -5.91 33.45
N PRO A 139 -8.50 -6.30 34.27
CA PRO A 139 -8.54 -6.19 35.73
C PRO A 139 -8.88 -4.79 36.25
N ASN A 140 -8.70 -3.76 35.41
CA ASN A 140 -8.89 -2.36 35.74
C ASN A 140 -10.19 -1.75 35.19
N GLY A 141 -11.08 -2.54 34.57
CA GLY A 141 -12.32 -2.04 33.95
C GLY A 141 -12.08 -1.16 32.72
N THR A 142 -10.98 -1.38 32.00
CA THR A 142 -10.67 -0.69 30.74
C THR A 142 -11.43 -1.31 29.58
N TRP A 143 -11.50 -0.58 28.46
CA TRP A 143 -12.09 -1.07 27.22
C TRP A 143 -11.33 -2.30 26.70
N ASP A 144 -12.07 -3.29 26.18
CA ASP A 144 -11.49 -4.49 25.57
C ASP A 144 -11.39 -4.29 24.05
N TYR A 145 -12.51 -3.99 23.37
CA TYR A 145 -12.49 -3.52 21.99
C TYR A 145 -12.31 -2.01 21.93
N VAL A 146 -11.43 -1.55 21.03
CA VAL A 146 -11.26 -0.13 20.69
C VAL A 146 -11.36 0.10 19.19
N ARG A 147 -12.11 1.13 18.81
CA ARG A 147 -12.36 1.52 17.42
C ARG A 147 -11.07 1.85 16.67
N LYS A 148 -10.04 2.34 17.37
CA LYS A 148 -8.75 2.72 16.77
C LYS A 148 -8.01 1.56 16.10
N HIS A 149 -8.28 0.31 16.48
CA HIS A 149 -7.69 -0.89 15.85
C HIS A 149 -8.55 -1.48 14.74
N ASN A 150 -9.70 -0.84 14.44
CA ASN A 150 -10.54 -1.18 13.31
C ASN A 150 -10.29 -0.18 12.18
N PRO A 151 -9.49 -0.53 11.15
CA PRO A 151 -9.14 0.42 10.10
C PRO A 151 -10.35 0.85 9.27
N PHE A 152 -11.32 -0.03 9.06
CA PHE A 152 -12.41 0.18 8.12
C PHE A 152 -13.48 1.16 8.63
N VAL A 153 -13.78 1.12 9.92
CA VAL A 153 -14.87 1.90 10.53
C VAL A 153 -14.59 3.41 10.58
N SER A 154 -13.36 3.83 10.28
CA SER A 154 -13.00 5.25 10.11
C SER A 154 -13.42 5.84 8.76
N TYR A 155 -13.77 5.02 7.77
CA TYR A 155 -14.11 5.47 6.43
C TYR A 155 -15.63 5.56 6.22
N ASP A 156 -16.08 6.72 5.77
CA ASP A 156 -17.50 6.95 5.47
C ASP A 156 -17.99 6.13 4.27
N SER A 157 -17.07 5.68 3.40
CA SER A 157 -17.35 4.72 2.32
C SER A 157 -17.71 3.32 2.84
N ILE A 158 -17.38 3.01 4.10
CA ILE A 158 -17.78 1.79 4.80
C ILE A 158 -19.00 2.09 5.69
N ASN A 159 -18.93 3.12 6.54
CA ASN A 159 -19.98 3.45 7.51
C ASN A 159 -21.35 3.71 6.86
N PHE A 160 -21.38 4.38 5.70
CA PHE A 160 -22.63 4.69 5.00
C PHE A 160 -23.06 3.61 3.99
N ASN A 161 -22.34 2.48 3.93
CA ASN A 161 -22.70 1.33 3.12
C ASN A 161 -22.99 0.13 4.03
N GLY A 162 -24.27 -0.13 4.29
CA GLY A 162 -24.69 -1.21 5.20
C GLY A 162 -24.14 -2.59 4.86
N ARG A 163 -23.92 -2.90 3.57
CA ARG A 163 -23.31 -4.17 3.16
C ARG A 163 -21.85 -4.26 3.57
N ARG A 164 -21.08 -3.18 3.35
CA ARG A 164 -19.67 -3.13 3.75
C ARG A 164 -19.51 -3.07 5.27
N LEU A 165 -20.39 -2.35 5.96
CA LEU A 165 -20.37 -2.24 7.42
C LEU A 165 -20.62 -3.60 8.10
N LEU A 166 -21.48 -4.45 7.53
CA LEU A 166 -21.74 -5.79 8.04
C LEU A 166 -20.58 -6.79 7.85
N ASN A 167 -19.53 -6.41 7.11
CA ASN A 167 -18.29 -7.22 7.01
C ASN A 167 -17.30 -6.93 8.16
N LEU A 168 -17.67 -6.06 9.10
CA LEU A 168 -16.90 -5.83 10.33
C LEU A 168 -17.53 -6.70 11.41
N LEU A 169 -16.82 -7.74 11.82
CA LEU A 169 -17.29 -8.86 12.64
C LEU A 169 -16.43 -9.06 13.90
N SER A 170 -16.89 -9.91 14.82
CA SER A 170 -16.15 -10.27 16.04
C SER A 170 -15.24 -11.48 15.84
N LEU A 171 -14.32 -11.77 16.78
CA LEU A 171 -13.56 -13.03 16.71
C LEU A 171 -14.42 -14.30 16.88
N ASP A 172 -15.59 -14.23 17.54
CA ASP A 172 -16.54 -15.35 17.61
C ASP A 172 -17.09 -15.67 16.20
N ASP A 173 -17.32 -14.64 15.38
CA ASP A 173 -17.73 -14.80 13.98
C ASP A 173 -16.60 -15.40 13.14
N PHE A 174 -15.34 -14.99 13.37
CA PHE A 174 -14.19 -15.60 12.70
C PHE A 174 -14.09 -17.10 12.97
N GLN A 175 -14.27 -17.52 14.24
CA GLN A 175 -14.24 -18.93 14.60
C GLN A 175 -15.37 -19.70 13.92
N SER A 176 -16.55 -19.10 13.81
CA SER A 176 -17.70 -19.68 13.11
C SER A 176 -17.42 -19.83 11.61
N ASP A 177 -16.88 -18.80 10.96
CA ASP A 177 -16.52 -18.81 9.54
C ASP A 177 -15.38 -19.80 9.24
N PHE A 178 -14.40 -19.90 10.13
CA PHE A 178 -13.30 -20.86 10.04
C PHE A 178 -13.81 -22.30 10.15
N ALA A 179 -14.67 -22.59 11.14
CA ALA A 179 -15.28 -23.91 11.29
C ALA A 179 -16.19 -24.29 10.11
N ALA A 180 -16.83 -23.31 9.48
CA ALA A 180 -17.68 -23.50 8.30
C ALA A 180 -16.90 -23.52 6.97
N GLY A 181 -15.61 -23.18 6.96
CA GLY A 181 -14.80 -23.13 5.74
C GLY A 181 -15.11 -21.94 4.82
N VAL A 182 -15.69 -20.86 5.36
CA VAL A 182 -16.18 -19.70 4.57
C VAL A 182 -15.42 -18.40 4.87
N VAL A 183 -14.21 -18.50 5.45
CA VAL A 183 -13.35 -17.34 5.73
C VAL A 183 -13.10 -16.52 4.46
N PRO A 184 -13.31 -15.18 4.48
CA PRO A 184 -13.06 -14.29 3.35
C PRO A 184 -11.62 -14.37 2.83
N GLN A 185 -11.40 -13.89 1.60
CA GLN A 185 -10.09 -13.92 0.96
C GLN A 185 -9.13 -12.83 1.46
N PHE A 186 -9.63 -11.67 1.86
CA PHE A 186 -8.83 -10.62 2.52
C PHE A 186 -9.37 -10.38 3.93
N VAL A 187 -8.54 -10.63 4.94
CA VAL A 187 -8.94 -10.56 6.34
C VAL A 187 -7.95 -9.72 7.14
N MET A 188 -8.47 -8.77 7.91
CA MET A 188 -7.72 -8.10 8.97
C MET A 188 -8.28 -8.49 10.33
N ILE A 189 -7.40 -8.81 11.26
CA ILE A 189 -7.72 -9.22 12.62
C ILE A 189 -6.98 -8.33 13.62
N SER A 190 -7.71 -7.81 14.60
CA SER A 190 -7.14 -7.25 15.83
C SER A 190 -7.69 -8.02 17.03
N PRO A 191 -6.82 -8.54 17.90
CA PRO A 191 -7.22 -8.97 19.23
C PRO A 191 -7.69 -7.77 20.07
N ASP A 192 -8.21 -8.05 21.25
CA ASP A 192 -8.62 -7.04 22.22
C ASP A 192 -7.40 -6.48 22.94
N MET A 193 -7.61 -5.40 23.70
CA MET A 193 -6.55 -4.68 24.42
C MET A 193 -5.78 -5.53 25.45
N LEU A 194 -6.25 -6.76 25.77
CA LEU A 194 -5.48 -7.70 26.58
C LEU A 194 -4.61 -8.59 25.70
N ASN A 195 -5.21 -9.19 24.67
CA ASN A 195 -4.60 -10.19 23.82
C ASN A 195 -3.67 -9.60 22.75
N ASP A 196 -3.83 -8.32 22.43
CA ASP A 196 -2.91 -7.57 21.56
C ASP A 196 -1.61 -7.16 22.30
N GLY A 197 -1.65 -7.10 23.64
CA GLY A 197 -0.50 -6.75 24.48
C GLY A 197 -0.57 -5.36 25.13
N HIS A 198 -1.58 -4.52 24.85
CA HIS A 198 -1.64 -3.15 25.38
C HIS A 198 -1.75 -3.11 26.90
N ASN A 199 -2.70 -3.85 27.46
CA ASN A 199 -3.00 -3.88 28.89
C ASN A 199 -2.29 -5.04 29.59
N THR A 200 -1.49 -5.81 28.86
CA THR A 200 -0.75 -6.98 29.36
C THR A 200 0.75 -6.85 29.03
N THR A 201 1.38 -7.92 28.58
CA THR A 201 2.82 -7.97 28.29
C THR A 201 3.06 -8.63 26.93
N LEU A 202 4.24 -8.41 26.36
CA LEU A 202 4.70 -9.11 25.16
C LEU A 202 4.53 -10.64 25.29
N ASP A 203 4.96 -11.23 26.42
CA ASP A 203 4.84 -12.67 26.66
C ASP A 203 3.37 -13.13 26.66
N TYR A 204 2.45 -12.32 27.20
CA TYR A 204 1.03 -12.66 27.22
C TYR A 204 0.46 -12.68 25.79
N ALA A 205 0.67 -11.60 25.02
CA ALA A 205 0.17 -11.47 23.66
C ALA A 205 0.75 -12.52 22.71
N THR A 206 2.06 -12.79 22.80
CA THR A 206 2.73 -13.79 21.96
C THR A 206 2.31 -15.23 22.29
N ASN A 207 2.05 -15.55 23.57
CA ASN A 207 1.46 -16.84 23.92
C ASN A 207 0.03 -16.97 23.41
N TRP A 208 -0.80 -15.93 23.56
CA TRP A 208 -2.16 -15.92 23.03
C TRP A 208 -2.17 -16.15 21.52
N VAL A 209 -1.38 -15.38 20.76
CA VAL A 209 -1.39 -15.47 19.29
C VAL A 209 -0.83 -16.79 18.79
N ARG A 210 0.14 -17.39 19.50
CA ARG A 210 0.63 -18.73 19.18
C ARG A 210 -0.48 -19.77 19.27
N GLU A 211 -1.28 -19.73 20.35
CA GLU A 211 -2.41 -20.67 20.49
C GLU A 211 -3.52 -20.38 19.48
N PHE A 212 -3.81 -19.10 19.18
CA PHE A 212 -4.76 -18.71 18.14
C PHE A 212 -4.34 -19.21 16.74
N LEU A 213 -3.05 -19.10 16.41
CA LEU A 213 -2.52 -19.49 15.10
C LEU A 213 -2.41 -21.01 14.91
N LYS A 214 -2.27 -21.78 15.98
CA LYS A 214 -2.08 -23.23 15.92
C LYS A 214 -3.10 -23.97 15.03
N PRO A 215 -4.43 -23.76 15.15
CA PRO A 215 -5.39 -24.38 14.23
C PRO A 215 -5.25 -23.86 12.79
N LEU A 216 -4.94 -22.57 12.57
CA LEU A 216 -4.82 -21.97 11.24
C LEU A 216 -3.59 -22.48 10.47
N LEU A 217 -2.54 -22.88 11.18
CA LEU A 217 -1.28 -23.37 10.60
C LEU A 217 -1.21 -24.91 10.48
N THR A 218 -2.27 -25.62 10.88
CA THR A 218 -2.33 -27.09 10.75
C THR A 218 -2.53 -27.49 9.28
N ASP A 219 -1.93 -28.61 8.87
CA ASP A 219 -2.12 -29.15 7.52
C ASP A 219 -3.62 -29.37 7.22
N GLY A 220 -4.09 -28.79 6.12
CA GLY A 220 -5.49 -28.87 5.70
C GLY A 220 -6.45 -27.89 6.39
N ALA A 221 -5.95 -26.98 7.23
CA ALA A 221 -6.77 -25.92 7.86
C ALA A 221 -7.49 -25.04 6.83
N PHE A 222 -6.86 -24.81 5.68
CA PHE A 222 -7.46 -24.15 4.53
C PHE A 222 -7.28 -25.00 3.28
N ALA A 223 -8.33 -25.11 2.47
CA ALA A 223 -8.27 -25.80 1.18
C ALA A 223 -7.44 -25.02 0.16
N GLU A 224 -7.45 -23.69 0.25
CA GLU A 224 -6.77 -22.78 -0.67
C GLU A 224 -5.42 -22.30 -0.13
N LYS A 225 -4.59 -21.72 -1.00
CA LYS A 225 -3.30 -21.14 -0.60
C LYS A 225 -3.56 -19.90 0.26
N THR A 226 -3.40 -20.03 1.56
CA THR A 226 -3.62 -19.00 2.56
C THR A 226 -2.29 -18.50 3.10
N LEU A 227 -2.06 -17.19 2.94
CA LEU A 227 -0.97 -16.44 3.55
C LEU A 227 -1.49 -15.81 4.85
N VAL A 228 -0.76 -16.00 5.94
CA VAL A 228 -1.03 -15.38 7.23
C VAL A 228 0.12 -14.43 7.57
N GLN A 229 -0.17 -13.17 7.85
CA GLN A 229 0.79 -12.21 8.39
C GLN A 229 0.49 -12.00 9.88
N LEU A 230 1.49 -12.16 10.73
CA LEU A 230 1.49 -11.66 12.10
C LEU A 230 2.40 -10.43 12.15
N THR A 231 1.87 -9.28 12.56
CA THR A 231 2.62 -8.01 12.64
C THR A 231 2.21 -7.21 13.87
N TYR A 232 2.89 -6.10 14.11
CA TYR A 232 2.54 -5.11 15.12
C TYR A 232 2.08 -3.81 14.46
N ASP A 233 1.34 -2.98 15.18
CA ASP A 233 0.94 -1.67 14.70
C ASP A 233 2.13 -0.69 14.63
N GLU A 234 2.94 -0.64 15.69
CA GLU A 234 4.09 0.26 15.87
C GLU A 234 5.09 -0.26 16.92
N THR A 235 6.19 0.46 17.15
CA THR A 235 7.17 0.19 18.21
C THR A 235 6.76 0.77 19.56
N GLU A 236 7.33 0.25 20.65
CA GLU A 236 7.13 0.84 21.98
C GLU A 236 8.03 2.08 22.17
N ASP A 237 9.24 2.07 21.61
CA ASP A 237 10.23 3.14 21.77
C ASP A 237 10.11 4.23 20.70
N TYR A 238 9.46 5.34 21.05
CA TYR A 238 9.23 6.50 20.18
C TYR A 238 10.51 7.27 19.83
N THR A 239 11.66 6.90 20.39
CA THR A 239 12.95 7.58 20.15
C THR A 239 13.79 6.94 19.05
N LYS A 240 13.33 5.81 18.50
CA LYS A 240 14.04 5.04 17.48
C LYS A 240 13.18 4.91 16.21
N PRO A 241 13.83 4.57 15.08
CA PRO A 241 13.10 4.20 13.88
C PRO A 241 12.06 3.12 14.17
N ASN A 242 10.83 3.35 13.73
CA ASN A 242 9.63 2.56 14.04
C ASN A 242 9.65 1.17 13.37
N ARG A 243 10.64 0.35 13.72
CA ARG A 243 10.92 -0.98 13.16
C ARG A 243 10.25 -2.06 14.00
N ILE A 244 9.30 -2.75 13.38
CA ILE A 244 8.45 -3.76 14.02
C ILE A 244 8.76 -5.16 13.49
N ALA A 245 8.36 -6.18 14.26
CA ALA A 245 8.38 -7.56 13.79
C ALA A 245 7.20 -7.84 12.86
N SER A 246 7.45 -8.55 11.76
CA SER A 246 6.40 -9.11 10.91
C SER A 246 6.82 -10.49 10.41
N LEU A 247 5.89 -11.44 10.44
CA LEU A 247 6.13 -12.85 10.14
C LEU A 247 5.07 -13.36 9.16
N LEU A 248 5.52 -13.87 8.01
CA LEU A 248 4.66 -14.47 6.99
C LEU A 248 4.62 -15.99 7.15
N MET A 249 3.42 -16.57 7.31
CA MET A 249 3.16 -17.98 7.57
C MET A 249 2.01 -18.50 6.69
N GLY A 250 1.61 -19.75 6.88
CA GLY A 250 0.49 -20.38 6.21
C GLY A 250 0.91 -21.28 5.04
N ASN A 251 -0.02 -22.04 4.50
CA ASN A 251 0.23 -23.03 3.46
C ASN A 251 0.59 -22.41 2.08
N ALA A 252 0.43 -21.09 1.92
CA ALA A 252 0.94 -20.37 0.74
C ALA A 252 2.46 -20.16 0.76
N VAL A 253 3.11 -20.19 1.93
CA VAL A 253 4.56 -20.01 2.04
C VAL A 253 5.28 -21.25 1.51
N PRO A 254 6.18 -21.12 0.51
CA PRO A 254 6.93 -22.25 0.00
C PRO A 254 7.75 -22.94 1.10
N LYS A 255 7.70 -24.28 1.17
CA LYS A 255 8.40 -25.07 2.21
C LYS A 255 9.90 -24.74 2.37
N LYS A 256 10.56 -24.34 1.29
CA LYS A 256 11.98 -23.95 1.28
C LYS A 256 12.27 -22.61 1.98
N LEU A 257 11.25 -21.81 2.27
CA LEU A 257 11.34 -20.51 2.93
C LEU A 257 10.88 -20.55 4.40
N LEU A 258 10.49 -21.73 4.91
CA LEU A 258 10.13 -21.86 6.32
C LEU A 258 11.38 -21.69 7.20
N GLY A 259 11.29 -20.81 8.20
CA GLY A 259 12.39 -20.48 9.09
C GLY A 259 13.43 -19.52 8.50
N THR A 260 13.16 -18.91 7.34
CA THR A 260 14.08 -17.94 6.71
C THR A 260 13.74 -16.50 7.09
N THR A 261 14.59 -15.58 6.64
CA THR A 261 14.39 -14.14 6.79
C THR A 261 14.22 -13.46 5.43
N ASP A 262 13.62 -12.27 5.44
CA ASP A 262 13.49 -11.37 4.31
C ASP A 262 13.92 -9.96 4.73
N ASP A 263 14.95 -9.44 4.06
CA ASP A 263 15.57 -8.13 4.34
C ASP A 263 15.07 -7.02 3.39
N THR A 264 13.99 -7.28 2.65
CA THR A 264 13.34 -6.24 1.85
C THR A 264 12.70 -5.18 2.75
N PHE A 265 12.80 -3.91 2.36
CA PHE A 265 12.16 -2.83 3.10
C PHE A 265 10.64 -2.84 2.91
N TYR A 266 9.89 -2.87 4.01
CA TYR A 266 8.43 -2.86 4.01
C TYR A 266 7.87 -1.78 4.93
N THR A 267 6.67 -1.32 4.60
CA THR A 267 5.80 -0.58 5.52
C THR A 267 4.40 -1.16 5.51
N HIS A 268 3.45 -0.66 6.31
CA HIS A 268 2.06 -1.11 6.19
C HIS A 268 1.43 -0.86 4.81
N PHE A 269 1.99 0.03 3.99
CA PHE A 269 1.55 0.20 2.59
C PHE A 269 1.89 -1.02 1.73
N SER A 270 2.85 -1.85 2.14
CA SER A 270 3.23 -3.08 1.46
C SER A 270 2.13 -4.15 1.50
N ILE A 271 1.17 -4.04 2.41
CA ILE A 271 -0.04 -4.88 2.38
C ILE A 271 -0.84 -4.56 1.12
N LEU A 272 -1.11 -3.28 0.85
CA LEU A 272 -1.85 -2.81 -0.33
C LEU A 272 -1.17 -3.25 -1.62
N SER A 273 0.11 -2.89 -1.79
CA SER A 273 0.84 -3.24 -3.02
C SER A 273 0.95 -4.75 -3.22
N THR A 274 1.05 -5.54 -2.14
CA THR A 274 1.04 -7.01 -2.24
C THR A 274 -0.31 -7.54 -2.70
N MET A 275 -1.43 -7.03 -2.18
CA MET A 275 -2.76 -7.46 -2.63
C MET A 275 -3.01 -7.05 -4.09
N GLU A 276 -2.61 -5.83 -4.46
CA GLU A 276 -2.66 -5.34 -5.84
C GLU A 276 -1.86 -6.23 -6.78
N ASN A 277 -0.63 -6.56 -6.41
CA ASN A 277 0.25 -7.41 -7.22
C ASN A 277 -0.27 -8.85 -7.34
N ASN A 278 -0.74 -9.43 -6.23
CA ASN A 278 -1.18 -10.82 -6.17
C ASN A 278 -2.42 -11.08 -7.03
N TRP A 279 -3.41 -10.19 -7.03
CA TRP A 279 -4.63 -10.32 -7.83
C TRP A 279 -4.64 -9.47 -9.10
N GLY A 280 -3.59 -8.71 -9.38
CA GLY A 280 -3.54 -7.77 -10.52
C GLY A 280 -4.61 -6.70 -10.43
N LEU A 281 -4.77 -6.08 -9.26
CA LEU A 281 -5.78 -5.04 -9.03
C LEU A 281 -5.31 -3.67 -9.55
N PRO A 282 -6.24 -2.77 -9.86
CA PRO A 282 -5.99 -1.33 -9.88
C PRO A 282 -5.42 -0.84 -8.53
N ASN A 283 -4.93 0.40 -8.51
CA ASN A 283 -4.36 1.01 -7.31
C ASN A 283 -5.19 2.20 -6.79
N LEU A 284 -4.88 2.67 -5.57
CA LEU A 284 -5.52 3.84 -4.94
C LEU A 284 -4.95 5.18 -5.43
N GLY A 285 -3.78 5.16 -6.08
CA GLY A 285 -3.08 6.36 -6.52
C GLY A 285 -2.42 7.13 -5.38
N ARG A 286 -2.03 6.43 -4.30
CA ARG A 286 -1.42 7.01 -3.09
C ARG A 286 -0.05 6.37 -2.83
N PHE A 287 0.33 6.18 -1.57
CA PHE A 287 1.63 5.58 -1.20
C PHE A 287 1.68 4.06 -1.38
N ASP A 288 0.57 3.42 -1.69
CA ASP A 288 0.48 2.04 -2.20
C ASP A 288 1.34 1.82 -3.45
N VAL A 289 1.33 2.77 -4.40
CA VAL A 289 2.01 2.64 -5.70
C VAL A 289 3.53 2.47 -5.56
N GLY A 290 4.14 3.16 -4.60
CA GLY A 290 5.58 3.13 -4.36
C GLY A 290 6.03 2.04 -3.39
N ALA A 291 5.09 1.31 -2.77
CA ALA A 291 5.41 0.35 -1.72
C ALA A 291 5.91 -0.98 -2.30
N ASN A 292 6.87 -1.60 -1.62
CA ASN A 292 7.38 -2.93 -1.99
C ASN A 292 6.33 -4.02 -1.75
N VAL A 293 6.40 -5.07 -2.55
CA VAL A 293 5.58 -6.29 -2.45
C VAL A 293 6.33 -7.34 -1.64
N PHE A 294 5.64 -8.14 -0.82
CA PHE A 294 6.30 -9.22 -0.05
C PHE A 294 7.16 -10.11 -0.97
N GLN A 295 8.41 -10.38 -0.61
CA GLN A 295 9.44 -10.76 -1.59
C GLN A 295 9.09 -12.07 -2.31
N PHE A 296 8.54 -13.05 -1.60
CA PHE A 296 8.14 -14.31 -2.24
C PHE A 296 6.96 -14.14 -3.23
N VAL A 297 6.10 -13.15 -3.02
CA VAL A 297 5.02 -12.77 -3.95
C VAL A 297 5.62 -12.01 -5.14
N ALA A 298 6.55 -11.11 -4.87
CA ALA A 298 7.29 -10.37 -5.90
C ALA A 298 8.04 -11.32 -6.83
N ASP A 299 8.71 -12.34 -6.28
CA ASP A 299 9.37 -13.40 -7.05
C ASP A 299 8.39 -14.18 -7.93
N ALA A 300 7.18 -14.46 -7.43
CA ALA A 300 6.16 -15.18 -8.17
C ALA A 300 5.58 -14.38 -9.36
N THR A 301 5.60 -13.05 -9.27
CA THR A 301 5.06 -12.15 -10.31
C THR A 301 6.11 -11.44 -11.14
N GLY A 302 7.39 -11.53 -10.77
CA GLY A 302 8.49 -10.76 -11.34
C GLY A 302 8.45 -9.28 -10.94
N TYR A 303 7.80 -8.93 -9.82
CA TYR A 303 7.78 -7.56 -9.33
C TYR A 303 9.15 -7.16 -8.75
N PRO A 304 9.66 -5.96 -9.04
CA PRO A 304 10.97 -5.52 -8.63
C PRO A 304 10.87 -4.59 -7.42
N ASN A 305 11.14 -5.15 -6.24
CA ASN A 305 11.27 -4.35 -5.03
C ASN A 305 12.51 -3.47 -5.08
N THR A 306 12.39 -2.26 -4.53
CA THR A 306 13.46 -1.28 -4.46
C THR A 306 13.44 -0.60 -3.09
N ASP A 307 14.60 -0.37 -2.49
CA ASP A 307 14.67 0.39 -1.24
C ASP A 307 14.23 1.86 -1.46
N PRO A 308 13.57 2.49 -0.47
CA PRO A 308 13.23 3.90 -0.53
C PRO A 308 14.45 4.78 -0.81
N PRO A 309 14.30 5.89 -1.56
CA PRO A 309 15.39 6.82 -1.86
C PRO A 309 16.03 7.43 -0.61
N ASN A 310 15.28 7.49 0.49
CA ASN A 310 15.68 8.08 1.77
C ASN A 310 15.87 7.05 2.88
N VAL A 311 16.04 5.77 2.56
CA VAL A 311 16.10 4.67 3.55
C VAL A 311 17.11 4.91 4.69
N ALA A 312 18.20 5.64 4.43
CA ALA A 312 19.21 5.95 5.43
C ALA A 312 18.76 6.95 6.51
N ASN A 313 17.68 7.70 6.28
CA ASN A 313 17.21 8.79 7.14
C ASN A 313 15.80 8.53 7.72
N ILE A 314 15.24 7.34 7.52
CA ILE A 314 13.88 7.02 7.98
C ILE A 314 13.83 6.98 9.51
N ASN A 315 12.91 7.76 10.08
CA ASN A 315 12.62 7.78 11.51
C ASN A 315 11.21 7.23 11.76
N ASN A 316 10.18 7.63 11.00
CA ASN A 316 8.79 7.14 11.15
C ASN A 316 8.24 7.14 12.60
N SER A 317 8.86 7.88 13.53
CA SER A 317 8.39 7.99 14.91
C SER A 317 7.46 9.20 15.10
N ILE A 318 7.34 10.05 14.06
CA ILE A 318 6.60 11.30 14.11
C ILE A 318 5.74 11.42 12.84
N SER A 319 4.47 11.76 13.01
CA SER A 319 3.55 12.00 11.89
C SER A 319 3.91 13.28 11.13
N TYR A 320 3.86 13.23 9.80
CA TYR A 320 3.85 14.46 8.99
C TYR A 320 2.53 15.22 9.15
N PRO A 321 2.47 16.51 8.78
CA PRO A 321 1.23 17.27 8.79
C PRO A 321 0.28 16.89 7.64
N GLY A 322 -1.00 16.85 7.95
CA GLY A 322 -2.13 16.49 7.10
C GLY A 322 -3.45 16.92 7.74
N PRO A 323 -4.60 16.64 7.09
CA PRO A 323 -5.90 17.13 7.55
C PRO A 323 -6.39 16.52 8.85
N LEU A 324 -5.82 15.40 9.29
CA LEU A 324 -6.19 14.72 10.53
C LEU A 324 -5.30 15.08 11.73
N ASN A 325 -4.25 15.89 11.58
CA ASN A 325 -3.50 16.35 12.76
C ASN A 325 -4.37 17.16 13.71
N ARG A 326 -4.10 17.09 15.02
CA ARG A 326 -4.82 17.94 15.97
C ARG A 326 -4.40 19.41 15.90
N ASN A 327 -3.13 19.68 16.18
CA ASN A 327 -2.61 21.03 16.47
C ASN A 327 -1.32 21.36 15.71
N HIS A 328 -1.12 20.81 14.51
CA HIS A 328 0.07 21.12 13.74
C HIS A 328 -0.03 22.51 13.07
N PRO A 329 0.99 23.39 13.16
CA PRO A 329 0.94 24.74 12.59
C PRO A 329 0.78 24.78 11.07
N THR A 330 1.20 23.71 10.37
CA THR A 330 1.08 23.54 8.92
C THR A 330 0.02 22.50 8.53
N LYS A 331 -0.97 22.26 9.40
CA LYS A 331 -2.10 21.36 9.14
C LYS A 331 -2.79 21.69 7.81
N LEU A 332 -3.05 20.67 7.01
CA LEU A 332 -3.78 20.82 5.75
C LEU A 332 -5.28 20.92 6.02
N MET A 333 -6.00 21.65 5.15
CA MET A 333 -7.45 21.82 5.31
C MET A 333 -8.27 20.77 4.56
N THR A 334 -7.64 20.03 3.64
CA THR A 334 -8.32 19.07 2.76
C THR A 334 -7.51 17.80 2.62
N PHE A 335 -8.21 16.70 2.32
CA PHE A 335 -7.57 15.44 1.94
C PHE A 335 -6.87 15.61 0.58
N PRO A 336 -5.59 15.19 0.46
CA PRO A 336 -4.86 15.27 -0.81
C PRO A 336 -5.53 14.39 -1.89
N PRO A 337 -5.68 14.89 -3.12
CA PRO A 337 -6.22 14.08 -4.22
C PRO A 337 -5.23 12.95 -4.56
N PRO A 338 -5.72 11.73 -4.89
CA PRO A 338 -4.86 10.68 -5.42
C PRO A 338 -4.22 11.13 -6.73
N ASN A 339 -3.06 10.56 -7.05
CA ASN A 339 -2.41 10.79 -8.33
C ASN A 339 -3.02 9.89 -9.40
N LEU A 340 -3.83 10.48 -10.27
CA LEU A 340 -4.59 9.78 -11.31
C LEU A 340 -3.74 9.28 -12.49
N LYS A 341 -2.41 9.45 -12.43
CA LYS A 341 -1.46 9.05 -13.48
C LYS A 341 -0.60 7.85 -13.07
N LEU A 342 -0.74 7.37 -11.84
CA LEU A 342 0.06 6.27 -11.32
C LEU A 342 -0.45 4.90 -11.79
N THR A 343 0.50 3.97 -11.88
CA THR A 343 0.29 2.54 -12.13
C THR A 343 0.93 1.78 -10.97
N GLY A 344 0.13 1.04 -10.21
CA GLY A 344 0.56 0.34 -9.00
C GLY A 344 1.09 -1.06 -9.28
N ALA A 345 1.32 -1.81 -8.20
CA ALA A 345 2.01 -3.10 -8.25
C ALA A 345 1.20 -4.20 -8.98
N GLY A 346 -0.11 -4.02 -9.14
CA GLY A 346 -0.95 -4.88 -9.97
C GLY A 346 -0.73 -4.75 -11.48
N GLY A 347 0.00 -3.73 -11.93
CA GLY A 347 0.20 -3.40 -13.35
C GLY A 347 -0.95 -2.62 -13.98
N GLU A 348 -1.94 -2.23 -13.17
CA GLU A 348 -3.14 -1.51 -13.59
C GLU A 348 -3.08 -0.04 -13.14
N PRO A 349 -3.74 0.88 -13.88
CA PRO A 349 -3.85 2.29 -13.47
C PRO A 349 -4.70 2.43 -12.19
N VAL A 350 -4.81 3.66 -11.69
CA VAL A 350 -5.77 3.99 -10.61
C VAL A 350 -7.17 3.48 -10.96
N LEU A 351 -7.86 2.88 -9.99
CA LEU A 351 -9.23 2.38 -10.18
C LEU A 351 -10.11 3.43 -10.87
N GLU A 352 -10.82 3.04 -11.93
CA GLU A 352 -11.61 3.97 -12.74
C GLU A 352 -12.62 4.78 -11.90
N ALA A 353 -13.28 4.15 -10.93
CA ALA A 353 -14.21 4.85 -10.02
C ALA A 353 -13.52 5.96 -9.20
N ILE A 354 -12.28 5.73 -8.75
CA ILE A 354 -11.46 6.76 -8.09
C ILE A 354 -11.14 7.87 -9.07
N ALA A 355 -10.68 7.53 -10.27
CA ALA A 355 -10.36 8.51 -11.31
C ALA A 355 -11.54 9.39 -11.72
N GLN A 356 -12.77 8.84 -11.77
CA GLN A 356 -13.98 9.62 -12.02
C GLN A 356 -14.33 10.52 -10.84
N THR A 357 -14.23 10.00 -9.61
CA THR A 357 -14.53 10.75 -8.38
C THR A 357 -13.62 11.97 -8.22
N TRP A 358 -12.34 11.82 -8.57
CA TRP A 358 -11.31 12.86 -8.42
C TRP A 358 -10.97 13.59 -9.73
N LYS A 359 -11.79 13.46 -10.77
CA LYS A 359 -11.51 14.00 -12.12
C LYS A 359 -11.27 15.52 -12.14
N SER A 360 -11.96 16.28 -11.29
CA SER A 360 -11.77 17.73 -11.17
C SER A 360 -10.39 18.10 -10.64
N GLU A 361 -9.79 17.22 -9.83
CA GLU A 361 -8.50 17.40 -9.18
C GLU A 361 -7.32 16.87 -10.03
N ALA A 362 -7.56 16.43 -11.26
CA ALA A 362 -6.52 15.85 -12.12
C ALA A 362 -5.32 16.77 -12.43
N LYS A 363 -5.44 18.07 -12.14
CA LYS A 363 -4.39 19.09 -12.27
C LYS A 363 -3.88 19.62 -10.93
N SER A 364 -4.48 19.17 -9.83
CA SER A 364 -4.10 19.59 -8.48
C SER A 364 -2.83 18.88 -8.05
N ASP A 365 -2.04 19.58 -7.25
CA ASP A 365 -0.84 19.01 -6.67
C ASP A 365 -1.19 17.88 -5.68
N THR A 366 -0.33 16.88 -5.62
CA THR A 366 -0.50 15.68 -4.81
C THR A 366 0.85 15.26 -4.23
N PRO A 367 0.91 14.65 -3.03
CA PRO A 367 2.16 14.15 -2.47
C PRO A 367 2.56 12.80 -3.06
N TYR A 368 1.66 12.14 -3.80
CA TYR A 368 1.85 10.78 -4.29
C TYR A 368 2.56 10.80 -5.65
N ASP A 369 3.81 10.35 -5.67
CA ASP A 369 4.65 10.34 -6.88
C ASP A 369 5.13 8.95 -7.30
N GLY A 370 4.72 7.90 -6.57
CA GLY A 370 5.11 6.51 -6.84
C GLY A 370 6.60 6.22 -6.64
N SER A 371 7.36 7.13 -6.00
CA SER A 371 8.81 6.99 -5.85
C SER A 371 9.26 5.98 -4.78
N GLY A 372 8.33 5.53 -3.94
CA GLY A 372 8.63 4.73 -2.75
C GLY A 372 9.34 5.53 -1.65
N ARG A 373 9.46 6.86 -1.76
CA ARG A 373 9.92 7.71 -0.66
C ARG A 373 8.98 7.59 0.53
N VAL A 374 9.56 7.34 1.70
CA VAL A 374 8.84 7.30 2.96
C VAL A 374 8.85 8.71 3.54
N TYR A 375 7.69 9.19 4.01
CA TYR A 375 7.58 10.52 4.61
C TYR A 375 7.21 10.38 6.08
N ASP A 376 7.74 11.27 6.91
CA ASP A 376 7.51 11.35 8.35
C ASP A 376 7.58 12.82 8.82
N GLY A 377 7.60 13.06 10.13
CA GLY A 377 7.67 14.40 10.71
C GLY A 377 8.97 15.17 10.39
N ASP A 378 10.05 14.47 10.01
CA ASP A 378 11.33 15.07 9.66
C ASP A 378 11.51 15.22 8.13
N ASP A 379 10.93 14.32 7.35
CA ASP A 379 10.91 14.31 5.88
C ASP A 379 9.47 14.46 5.36
N LEU A 380 9.07 15.71 5.11
CA LEU A 380 7.68 16.06 4.81
C LEU A 380 7.26 15.69 3.37
N PRO A 381 5.99 15.28 3.15
CA PRO A 381 5.45 15.07 1.80
C PRO A 381 5.56 16.31 0.90
N VAL A 382 6.04 16.11 -0.33
CA VAL A 382 6.18 17.21 -1.31
C VAL A 382 5.03 17.17 -2.31
N TYR A 383 4.23 18.24 -2.32
CA TYR A 383 3.09 18.40 -3.21
C TYR A 383 3.51 18.95 -4.58
N LYS A 384 3.17 18.21 -5.64
CA LYS A 384 3.55 18.52 -7.02
C LYS A 384 2.52 17.97 -8.01
N GLY A 385 2.54 18.48 -9.24
CA GLY A 385 1.61 18.07 -10.28
C GLY A 385 1.67 16.56 -10.58
N GLN A 386 0.51 15.95 -10.82
CA GLN A 386 0.33 14.49 -10.85
C GLN A 386 1.09 13.75 -11.98
N GLY A 387 1.42 14.43 -13.08
CA GLY A 387 2.09 13.81 -14.23
C GLY A 387 3.59 14.01 -14.23
N LEU A 388 4.35 12.98 -14.63
CA LEU A 388 5.72 13.18 -15.04
C LEU A 388 5.74 13.94 -16.37
N PHE A 389 6.43 15.07 -16.37
CA PHE A 389 6.72 15.83 -17.57
C PHE A 389 7.85 15.14 -18.30
N THR A 390 7.70 14.96 -19.60
CA THR A 390 8.70 14.29 -20.43
C THR A 390 9.21 15.24 -21.49
N ALA A 391 10.51 15.20 -21.77
CA ALA A 391 11.13 15.96 -22.84
C ALA A 391 11.96 15.05 -23.75
N LEU A 392 11.92 15.32 -25.05
CA LEU A 392 12.80 14.67 -26.03
C LEU A 392 13.61 15.75 -26.73
N ILE A 393 14.94 15.61 -26.66
CA ILE A 393 15.90 16.48 -27.32
C ILE A 393 16.59 15.69 -28.42
N ARG A 394 16.71 16.29 -29.60
CA ARG A 394 17.51 15.81 -30.72
C ARG A 394 18.63 16.81 -31.00
N THR A 395 19.82 16.29 -31.28
CA THR A 395 21.00 17.06 -31.67
C THR A 395 21.69 16.35 -32.83
N HIS A 396 22.64 17.01 -33.48
CA HIS A 396 23.42 16.41 -34.55
C HIS A 396 24.26 15.23 -34.04
N HIS A 397 24.91 15.33 -32.88
CA HIS A 397 25.65 14.24 -32.22
C HIS A 397 25.99 14.63 -30.77
N ILE A 398 26.33 13.66 -29.93
CA ILE A 398 26.79 13.88 -28.55
C ILE A 398 28.12 13.13 -28.34
N THR A 399 29.23 13.74 -28.75
CA THR A 399 30.58 13.14 -28.64
C THR A 399 31.41 13.73 -27.50
N SER A 400 31.09 14.94 -27.05
CA SER A 400 31.86 15.62 -26.00
C SER A 400 31.57 15.02 -24.62
N ARG A 401 32.51 14.22 -24.10
CA ARG A 401 32.44 13.65 -22.75
C ARG A 401 32.32 14.70 -21.65
N LYS A 402 33.01 15.85 -21.82
CA LYS A 402 32.90 16.98 -20.89
C LYS A 402 31.49 17.58 -20.84
N LYS A 403 30.83 17.76 -22.01
CA LYS A 403 29.45 18.23 -22.04
C LYS A 403 28.49 17.18 -21.46
N LEU A 404 28.70 15.90 -21.77
CA LEU A 404 27.87 14.82 -21.25
C LEU A 404 27.90 14.73 -19.71
N GLN A 405 29.08 14.84 -19.10
CA GLN A 405 29.23 14.89 -17.64
C GLN A 405 28.48 16.08 -17.02
N ARG A 406 28.45 17.23 -17.71
CA ARG A 406 27.64 18.37 -17.27
C ARG A 406 26.14 18.10 -17.36
N VAL A 407 25.67 17.41 -18.41
CA VAL A 407 24.26 17.00 -18.53
C VAL A 407 23.88 16.05 -17.39
N ARG A 408 24.74 15.08 -17.06
CA ARG A 408 24.55 14.17 -15.92
C ARG A 408 24.46 14.94 -14.60
N LYS A 409 25.40 15.84 -14.34
CA LYS A 409 25.39 16.68 -13.13
C LYS A 409 24.10 17.51 -13.03
N ALA A 410 23.66 18.11 -14.13
CA ALA A 410 22.42 18.88 -14.15
C ALA A 410 21.19 18.01 -13.88
N ALA A 411 21.16 16.76 -14.38
CA ALA A 411 20.06 15.84 -14.10
C ALA A 411 19.95 15.55 -12.60
N SER A 412 21.08 15.28 -11.93
CA SER A 412 21.11 15.10 -10.48
C SER A 412 20.75 16.37 -9.71
N GLN A 413 21.22 17.54 -10.16
CA GLN A 413 20.93 18.83 -9.51
C GLN A 413 19.45 19.21 -9.57
N HIS A 414 18.76 18.87 -10.66
CA HIS A 414 17.33 19.08 -10.83
C HIS A 414 16.49 17.87 -10.42
N ALA A 415 17.06 16.93 -9.64
CA ALA A 415 16.37 15.76 -9.10
C ALA A 415 15.55 14.98 -10.14
N LEU A 416 16.02 14.89 -11.40
CA LEU A 416 15.30 14.18 -12.44
C LEU A 416 15.30 12.67 -12.14
N PRO A 417 14.12 12.02 -12.04
CA PRO A 417 14.02 10.59 -11.78
C PRO A 417 14.75 9.73 -12.81
N PHE A 418 14.72 10.12 -14.08
CA PHE A 418 15.33 9.35 -15.16
C PHE A 418 15.77 10.22 -16.35
N VAL A 419 16.94 9.91 -16.88
CA VAL A 419 17.49 10.52 -18.09
C VAL A 419 18.15 9.45 -18.95
N LEU A 420 17.73 9.30 -20.20
CA LEU A 420 18.34 8.41 -21.17
C LEU A 420 19.03 9.21 -22.27
N ILE A 421 20.30 8.93 -22.53
CA ILE A 421 21.06 9.61 -23.58
C ILE A 421 21.61 8.61 -24.59
N ARG A 422 21.34 8.89 -25.87
CA ARG A 422 22.07 8.27 -26.98
C ARG A 422 23.27 9.13 -27.34
N SER A 423 24.47 8.68 -26.97
CA SER A 423 25.72 9.38 -27.26
C SER A 423 26.40 8.83 -28.53
N GLY A 424 27.50 9.47 -28.95
CA GLY A 424 28.26 9.07 -30.13
C GLY A 424 27.84 9.82 -31.39
N GLY A 425 27.55 9.08 -32.47
CA GLY A 425 27.30 9.63 -33.81
C GLY A 425 25.98 10.40 -33.97
N SER A 426 25.54 10.62 -35.20
CA SER A 426 24.25 11.27 -35.50
C SER A 426 23.10 10.26 -35.58
N PRO A 427 21.90 10.57 -35.05
CA PRO A 427 21.56 11.75 -34.24
C PRO A 427 21.91 11.56 -32.76
N GLY A 428 22.32 12.62 -32.06
CA GLY A 428 22.38 12.58 -30.59
C GLY A 428 20.97 12.75 -30.01
N ILE A 429 20.57 11.91 -29.06
CA ILE A 429 19.20 11.91 -28.50
C ILE A 429 19.29 12.01 -26.98
N MET A 430 18.42 12.81 -26.36
CA MET A 430 18.26 12.80 -24.91
C MET A 430 16.78 12.77 -24.56
N TYR A 431 16.42 11.89 -23.62
CA TYR A 431 15.11 11.82 -22.99
C TYR A 431 15.27 12.16 -21.52
N ALA A 432 14.32 12.92 -20.98
CA ALA A 432 14.23 13.21 -19.56
C ALA A 432 12.78 13.15 -19.11
N GLU A 433 12.58 12.70 -17.89
CA GLU A 433 11.29 12.77 -17.19
C GLU A 433 11.48 13.29 -15.77
N GLY A 434 10.44 13.90 -15.21
CA GLY A 434 10.46 14.50 -13.87
C GLY A 434 9.34 15.50 -13.66
N ALA A 435 9.42 16.31 -12.60
CA ALA A 435 8.49 17.41 -12.39
C ALA A 435 8.64 18.48 -13.49
N GLU A 436 7.56 19.22 -13.77
CA GLU A 436 7.55 20.23 -14.85
C GLU A 436 8.71 21.22 -14.74
N ALA A 437 8.89 21.81 -13.56
CA ALA A 437 9.89 22.83 -13.32
C ALA A 437 11.31 22.28 -13.56
N ASP A 438 11.57 21.06 -13.09
CA ASP A 438 12.88 20.41 -13.17
C ASP A 438 13.23 20.01 -14.61
N VAL A 439 12.28 19.43 -15.33
CA VAL A 439 12.48 19.07 -16.74
C VAL A 439 12.66 20.32 -17.58
N ASN A 440 11.90 21.39 -17.33
CA ASN A 440 12.09 22.68 -17.99
C ASN A 440 13.46 23.30 -17.70
N ALA A 441 13.91 23.26 -16.44
CA ALA A 441 15.23 23.76 -16.03
C ALA A 441 16.36 22.97 -16.70
N TRP A 442 16.26 21.63 -16.69
CA TRP A 442 17.24 20.76 -17.33
C TRP A 442 17.29 20.94 -18.85
N VAL A 443 16.14 21.00 -19.55
CA VAL A 443 16.09 21.28 -20.99
C VAL A 443 16.74 22.64 -21.31
N SER A 444 16.52 23.65 -20.46
CA SER A 444 17.14 24.97 -20.59
C SER A 444 18.66 24.91 -20.41
N PHE A 445 19.15 24.13 -19.43
CA PHE A 445 20.57 23.88 -19.23
C PHE A 445 21.21 23.19 -20.44
N VAL A 446 20.59 22.11 -20.97
CA VAL A 446 21.10 21.38 -22.13
C VAL A 446 21.16 22.28 -23.37
N ARG A 447 20.14 23.12 -23.59
CA ARG A 447 20.14 24.13 -24.66
C ARG A 447 21.34 25.09 -24.53
N GLY A 448 21.66 25.51 -23.30
CA GLY A 448 22.81 26.35 -22.99
C GLY A 448 24.18 25.72 -23.32
N LEU A 449 24.27 24.40 -23.45
CA LEU A 449 25.50 23.71 -23.87
C LEU A 449 25.78 23.83 -25.39
N ARG A 450 24.84 24.41 -26.17
CA ARG A 450 24.97 24.67 -27.61
C ARG A 450 25.44 23.43 -28.38
N TYR A 451 24.69 22.34 -28.27
CA TYR A 451 24.86 21.20 -29.19
C TYR A 451 24.45 21.61 -30.60
N LYS A 452 25.13 21.09 -31.62
CA LYS A 452 24.80 21.35 -33.03
C LYS A 452 23.40 20.80 -33.33
N ASP A 453 22.62 21.53 -34.12
CA ASP A 453 21.25 21.19 -34.54
C ASP A 453 20.34 20.82 -33.37
N PHE A 454 20.44 21.55 -32.26
CA PHE A 454 19.57 21.35 -31.10
C PHE A 454 18.10 21.57 -31.49
N GLN A 455 17.30 20.54 -31.26
CA GLN A 455 15.85 20.55 -31.39
C GLN A 455 15.26 19.92 -30.13
N CYS A 456 14.07 20.35 -29.76
CA CYS A 456 13.27 19.71 -28.71
C CYS A 456 11.95 19.24 -29.34
N PRO A 457 11.95 18.11 -30.09
CA PRO A 457 10.76 17.63 -30.81
C PRO A 457 9.53 17.44 -29.91
N ARG A 458 9.76 17.12 -28.63
CA ARG A 458 8.72 17.12 -27.61
C ARG A 458 9.16 18.03 -26.48
N LYS A 459 8.47 19.17 -26.36
CA LYS A 459 8.59 20.06 -25.20
C LYS A 459 8.10 19.33 -23.93
N PRO A 460 8.57 19.74 -22.75
CA PRO A 460 8.07 19.22 -21.48
C PRO A 460 6.55 19.20 -21.46
N ALA A 461 5.97 18.00 -21.36
CA ALA A 461 4.53 17.79 -21.28
C ALA A 461 4.24 16.54 -20.45
N ALA A 462 3.15 16.58 -19.69
CA ALA A 462 2.67 15.45 -18.92
C ALA A 462 2.36 14.27 -19.85
N ASN A 463 2.91 13.10 -19.54
CA ASN A 463 2.63 11.85 -20.23
C ASN A 463 2.28 10.75 -19.22
N MET A 464 1.48 9.77 -19.66
CA MET A 464 1.38 8.49 -18.97
C MET A 464 2.69 7.74 -19.22
N VAL A 465 3.64 7.86 -18.29
CA VAL A 465 4.77 6.94 -18.30
C VAL A 465 4.32 5.71 -17.53
N LEU A 466 4.06 4.62 -18.24
CA LEU A 466 3.92 3.28 -17.65
C LEU A 466 5.33 2.84 -17.31
N VAL A 467 5.87 3.32 -16.19
CA VAL A 467 7.18 2.88 -15.71
C VAL A 467 6.92 1.63 -14.88
N PRO A 468 7.37 0.44 -15.28
CA PRO A 468 7.54 -0.65 -14.32
C PRO A 468 8.48 -0.13 -13.23
N SER A 469 8.19 -0.39 -11.95
CA SER A 469 8.94 0.15 -10.79
C SER A 469 10.47 -0.07 -10.84
N GLN A 470 10.97 -0.91 -11.75
CA GLN A 470 12.40 -1.13 -12.06
C GLN A 470 13.21 0.14 -12.39
N ALA A 471 12.58 1.25 -12.77
CA ALA A 471 13.30 2.33 -13.44
C ALA A 471 13.07 3.72 -12.84
N ILE A 472 12.72 3.79 -11.56
CA ILE A 472 12.53 5.05 -10.82
C ILE A 472 13.58 5.15 -9.71
N GLN A 473 14.84 5.40 -10.08
CA GLN A 473 15.76 6.22 -9.27
C GLN A 473 17.09 6.45 -9.99
N GLY A 474 17.36 7.72 -10.35
CA GLY A 474 18.70 8.25 -10.59
C GLY A 474 19.53 7.61 -11.73
N SER A 475 18.94 6.72 -12.55
CA SER A 475 19.67 6.03 -13.61
C SER A 475 19.81 6.95 -14.82
N PHE A 476 20.77 7.87 -14.74
CA PHE A 476 21.33 8.45 -15.96
C PHE A 476 21.89 7.30 -16.80
N GLU A 477 21.17 6.94 -17.86
CA GLU A 477 21.53 5.86 -18.77
C GLU A 477 22.15 6.41 -20.04
N GLU A 478 23.19 5.74 -20.53
CA GLU A 478 23.85 6.05 -21.78
C GLU A 478 23.83 4.84 -22.71
N VAL A 479 23.32 5.03 -23.92
CA VAL A 479 23.32 4.06 -25.01
C VAL A 479 24.04 4.61 -26.23
N THR A 480 24.52 3.75 -27.12
CA THR A 480 25.32 4.16 -28.30
C THR A 480 24.55 4.07 -29.62
N SER A 481 23.45 3.31 -29.66
CA SER A 481 22.63 3.10 -30.86
C SER A 481 21.20 3.62 -30.70
N VAL A 482 20.58 3.98 -31.83
CA VAL A 482 19.17 4.38 -31.87
C VAL A 482 18.25 3.18 -31.58
N THR A 483 18.65 1.98 -31.97
CA THR A 483 17.92 0.73 -31.71
C THR A 483 17.81 0.45 -30.22
N GLU A 484 18.93 0.54 -29.48
CA GLU A 484 18.97 0.35 -28.03
C GLU A 484 18.10 1.40 -27.31
N PHE A 485 18.20 2.66 -27.76
CA PHE A 485 17.36 3.74 -27.24
C PHE A 485 15.88 3.46 -27.46
N GLY A 486 15.51 2.96 -28.65
CA GLY A 486 14.15 2.57 -28.97
C GLY A 486 13.63 1.43 -28.11
N HIS A 487 14.46 0.43 -27.83
CA HIS A 487 14.11 -0.67 -26.94
C HIS A 487 13.86 -0.19 -25.51
N ARG A 488 14.69 0.73 -24.99
CA ARG A 488 14.46 1.37 -23.69
C ARG A 488 13.15 2.17 -23.65
N MET A 489 12.82 2.88 -24.73
CA MET A 489 11.54 3.59 -24.84
C MET A 489 10.35 2.62 -24.88
N GLU A 490 10.49 1.46 -25.53
CA GLU A 490 9.47 0.40 -25.54
C GLU A 490 9.25 -0.21 -24.15
N GLN A 491 10.33 -0.48 -23.42
CA GLN A 491 10.28 -0.97 -22.03
C GLN A 491 9.56 0.00 -21.08
N ARG A 492 9.56 1.31 -21.39
CA ARG A 492 8.85 2.36 -20.63
C ARG A 492 7.44 2.67 -21.18
N GLY A 493 6.94 1.90 -22.14
CA GLY A 493 5.64 2.16 -22.77
C GLY A 493 5.58 3.41 -23.66
N LEU A 494 6.72 4.00 -24.02
CA LEU A 494 6.83 5.26 -24.77
C LEU A 494 7.07 5.05 -26.27
N ALA A 495 6.94 3.83 -26.77
CA ALA A 495 7.23 3.41 -28.14
C ALA A 495 6.59 4.35 -29.19
N SER A 496 5.28 4.54 -29.13
CA SER A 496 4.53 5.37 -30.07
C SER A 496 4.88 6.85 -29.94
N TRP A 497 5.07 7.33 -28.70
CA TRP A 497 5.37 8.73 -28.42
C TRP A 497 6.73 9.17 -29.01
N TRP A 498 7.78 8.38 -28.81
CA TRP A 498 9.12 8.75 -29.29
C TRP A 498 9.27 8.51 -30.80
N LYS A 499 8.69 7.42 -31.35
CA LYS A 499 8.70 7.13 -32.80
C LYS A 499 8.03 8.27 -33.58
N SER A 500 6.89 8.76 -33.10
CA SER A 500 6.21 9.93 -33.68
C SER A 500 7.10 11.18 -33.62
N ALA A 501 7.72 11.46 -32.47
CA ALA A 501 8.57 12.64 -32.30
C ALA A 501 9.84 12.63 -33.19
N MET A 502 10.38 11.44 -33.47
CA MET A 502 11.57 11.26 -34.28
C MET A 502 11.27 11.09 -35.78
N GLY A 503 10.00 11.00 -36.17
CA GLY A 503 9.58 10.79 -37.55
C GLY A 503 9.78 9.35 -38.05
N TYR A 504 9.72 8.37 -37.14
CA TYR A 504 9.88 6.94 -37.45
C TYR A 504 8.55 6.21 -37.67
N SER A 505 7.42 6.82 -37.34
CA SER A 505 6.10 6.28 -37.68
C SER A 505 5.86 6.41 -39.18
N SER A 506 5.64 5.27 -39.85
CA SER A 506 5.08 5.22 -41.19
C SER A 506 3.70 5.88 -41.20
N SER A 507 3.44 6.72 -42.19
CA SER A 507 2.11 7.20 -42.52
C SER A 507 1.18 5.99 -42.66
N THR A 508 0.26 5.81 -41.71
CA THR A 508 -0.90 4.92 -41.84
C THR A 508 -2.14 5.76 -41.69
#